data_AF-A0A3D2L5M3-F1
#
_entry.id   AF-A0A3D2L5M3-F1
#
_cell.length_a   1.000
_cell.length_b   1.000
_cell.length_c   1.000
_cell.angle_alpha   90.00
_cell.angle_beta   90.00
_cell.angle_gamma   90.00
#
_symmetry.space_group_name_H-M   'P 1'
#
loop_
_entity.id
_entity.type
_entity.pdbx_description
1 polymer ?
#
loop_
_entity_poly.entity_id
_entity_poly.type
_entity_poly.pdbx_seq_one_letter_code
_entity_poly.pdbx_strand_id
1 'polypeptide(L)'
;MTDLRPRPTEFPLTMPNQPLQSRIARVRAGTTSHVWRKLFVLGASVLLTLWTTREMYEVLAVSGMTLLEWVLLFVFAINISWICFAFVNATIGFACAVTP
;
A
#
# COMPACT_ATOMS: atom_id res chain seq x y z
N MET A 1 -9.96 35.70 29.25
CA MET A 1 -8.76 35.74 28.41
C MET A 1 -8.24 34.32 28.29
N THR A 2 -8.47 33.67 27.16
CA THR A 2 -8.10 32.28 26.91
C THR A 2 -6.59 32.19 26.80
N ASP A 3 -5.94 31.39 27.66
CA ASP A 3 -4.49 31.20 27.70
C ASP A 3 -4.06 30.37 26.46
N LEU A 4 -3.96 31.03 25.31
CA LEU A 4 -3.51 30.45 24.04
C LEU A 4 -1.98 30.39 24.01
N ARG A 5 -1.39 29.56 24.88
CA ARG A 5 0.05 29.32 24.83
C ARG A 5 0.39 28.55 23.55
N PRO A 6 1.35 29.04 22.73
CA PRO A 6 1.81 28.34 21.53
C PRO A 6 2.46 26.97 21.80
N ARG A 7 2.86 26.74 23.06
CA ARG A 7 3.58 25.56 23.51
C ARG A 7 2.84 24.91 24.68
N PRO A 8 2.58 23.59 24.63
CA PRO A 8 2.04 22.85 25.75
C PRO A 8 2.90 23.05 27.02
N THR A 9 2.27 22.98 28.20
CA THR A 9 3.00 23.03 29.47
C THR A 9 4.06 21.93 29.52
N GLU A 10 5.31 22.31 29.75
CA GLU A 10 6.40 21.35 29.86
C GLU A 10 6.23 20.56 31.16
N PHE A 11 6.07 19.23 31.02
CA PHE A 11 6.16 18.29 32.12
C PHE A 11 7.54 17.64 32.06
N PRO A 12 8.54 18.16 32.78
CA PRO A 12 9.87 17.56 32.81
C PRO A 12 9.78 16.18 33.48
N LEU A 13 9.72 15.14 32.66
CA LEU A 13 9.93 13.77 33.10
C LEU A 13 11.42 13.51 33.22
N THR A 14 11.82 12.74 34.23
CA THR A 14 13.17 12.19 34.28
C THR A 14 13.37 11.32 33.05
N MET A 15 14.27 11.74 32.16
CA MET A 15 14.60 11.01 30.95
C MET A 15 15.72 10.02 31.29
N PRO A 16 15.43 8.74 31.58
CA PRO A 16 16.48 7.79 31.94
C PRO A 16 17.45 7.64 30.76
N ASN A 17 18.74 7.58 31.05
CA ASN A 17 19.76 7.34 30.03
C ASN A 17 19.53 5.95 29.42
N GLN A 18 19.02 5.91 28.19
CA GLN A 18 18.74 4.66 27.49
C GLN A 18 20.06 4.08 26.96
N PRO A 19 20.53 2.92 27.47
CA PRO A 19 21.79 2.34 27.03
C PRO A 19 21.73 1.94 25.54
N LEU A 20 22.58 2.57 24.72
CA LEU A 20 22.73 2.30 23.28
C LEU A 20 23.20 0.86 22.99
N GLN A 21 23.94 0.27 23.92
CA GLN A 21 24.47 -1.10 23.84
C GLN A 21 23.59 -2.13 24.55
N SER A 22 22.40 -1.74 25.03
CA SER A 22 21.47 -2.73 25.60
C SER A 22 20.91 -3.64 24.52
N ARG A 23 20.79 -4.92 24.86
CA ARG A 23 20.05 -5.87 24.04
C ARG A 23 18.63 -5.33 23.89
N ILE A 24 18.24 -5.00 22.67
CA ILE A 24 16.86 -4.60 22.33
C ILE A 24 15.93 -5.58 23.03
N ALA A 25 15.12 -5.09 23.97
CA ALA A 25 14.07 -5.89 24.57
C ALA A 25 13.24 -6.43 23.41
N ARG A 26 13.28 -7.75 23.19
CA ARG A 26 12.52 -8.39 22.13
C ARG A 26 11.05 -8.16 22.49
N VAL A 27 10.45 -7.13 21.92
CA VAL A 27 9.02 -6.89 22.00
C VAL A 27 8.39 -8.16 21.47
N ARG A 28 7.81 -8.98 22.36
CA ARG A 28 6.96 -10.11 21.98
C ARG A 28 5.61 -9.56 21.51
N ALA A 29 5.64 -8.65 20.53
CA ALA A 29 4.48 -8.41 19.69
C ALA A 29 4.65 -9.35 18.50
N GLY A 30 4.44 -10.64 18.75
CA GLY A 30 4.22 -11.60 17.68
C GLY A 30 2.84 -11.31 17.11
N THR A 31 2.66 -10.18 16.45
CA THR A 31 1.49 -10.00 15.58
C THR A 31 1.67 -11.06 14.50
N THR A 32 0.83 -12.09 14.54
CA THR A 32 0.84 -13.13 13.52
C THR A 32 0.64 -12.44 12.18
N SER A 33 1.72 -12.31 11.40
CA SER A 33 1.61 -11.74 10.07
C SER A 33 0.74 -12.69 9.27
N HIS A 34 -0.53 -12.33 9.07
CA HIS A 34 -1.44 -13.08 8.23
C HIS A 34 -0.98 -12.93 6.78
N VAL A 35 -0.07 -13.81 6.37
CA VAL A 35 0.48 -13.86 5.00
C VAL A 35 -0.65 -13.92 3.98
N TRP A 36 -1.77 -14.56 4.34
CA TRP A 36 -2.99 -14.61 3.54
C TRP A 36 -3.56 -13.23 3.18
N ARG A 37 -3.52 -12.23 4.09
CA ARG A 37 -3.95 -10.86 3.79
C ARG A 37 -3.05 -10.21 2.73
N LYS A 38 -1.73 -10.45 2.80
CA LYS A 38 -0.77 -9.94 1.79
C LYS A 38 -1.00 -10.61 0.44
N LEU A 39 -1.24 -11.92 0.43
CA LEU A 39 -1.56 -12.67 -0.78
C LEU A 39 -2.89 -12.22 -1.40
N PHE A 40 -3.89 -11.88 -0.59
CA PHE A 40 -5.15 -11.33 -1.08
C PHE A 40 -4.97 -9.96 -1.75
N VAL A 41 -4.24 -9.03 -1.12
CA VAL A 41 -3.94 -7.71 -1.69
C VAL A 41 -3.19 -7.86 -3.02
N LEU A 42 -2.15 -8.70 -3.03
CA LEU A 42 -1.35 -8.95 -4.23
C LEU A 42 -2.21 -9.59 -5.34
N GLY A 43 -2.99 -10.62 -4.99
CA GLY A 43 -3.85 -11.35 -5.92
C GLY A 43 -4.93 -10.47 -6.54
N ALA A 44 -5.63 -9.68 -5.72
CA ALA A 44 -6.65 -8.74 -6.20
C ALA A 44 -6.04 -7.67 -7.14
N SER A 45 -4.86 -7.15 -6.80
CA SER A 45 -4.15 -6.16 -7.63
C SER A 45 -3.75 -6.75 -8.98
N VAL A 46 -3.20 -7.97 -8.99
CA VAL A 46 -2.79 -8.68 -10.21
C VAL A 46 -4.00 -9.03 -11.08
N LEU A 47 -5.09 -9.52 -10.48
CA LEU A 47 -6.32 -9.84 -11.21
C LEU A 47 -6.91 -8.60 -11.90
N LEU A 48 -7.00 -7.47 -11.20
CA LEU A 48 -7.46 -6.20 -11.76
C LEU A 48 -6.56 -5.70 -12.90
N THR A 49 -5.24 -5.81 -12.72
CA THR A 49 -4.25 -5.42 -13.72
C THR A 49 -4.40 -6.27 -14.99
N LEU A 50 -4.51 -7.59 -14.84
CA LEU A 50 -4.68 -8.52 -15.96
C LEU A 50 -6.00 -8.29 -16.69
N TRP A 51 -7.10 -8.08 -15.95
CA TRP A 51 -8.40 -7.75 -16.52
C TRP A 51 -8.31 -6.49 -17.38
N THR A 52 -7.80 -5.40 -16.80
CA THR A 52 -7.68 -4.10 -17.49
C THR A 52 -6.75 -4.17 -18.70
N THR A 53 -5.65 -4.92 -18.59
CA THR A 53 -4.72 -5.14 -19.71
C THR A 53 -5.38 -5.94 -20.84
N ARG A 54 -6.22 -6.92 -20.49
CA ARG A 54 -6.99 -7.71 -21.47
C ARG A 54 -7.99 -6.83 -22.24
N GLU A 55 -8.72 -5.96 -21.54
CA GLU A 55 -9.63 -5.01 -22.18
C GLU A 55 -8.89 -4.13 -23.21
N MET A 56 -7.71 -3.61 -22.85
CA MET A 56 -6.90 -2.84 -23.80
C MET A 56 -6.38 -3.68 -24.96
N TYR A 57 -5.98 -4.93 -24.70
CA TYR A 57 -5.57 -5.85 -25.76
C TYR A 57 -6.70 -6.07 -26.78
N GLU A 58 -7.93 -6.31 -26.32
CA GLU A 58 -9.09 -6.49 -27.21
C GLU A 58 -9.42 -5.23 -28.00
N VAL A 59 -9.26 -4.03 -27.41
CA VAL A 59 -9.45 -2.74 -28.11
C VAL A 59 -8.38 -2.49 -29.18
N LEU A 60 -7.12 -2.87 -28.93
CA LEU A 60 -6.02 -2.73 -29.90
C LEU A 60 -6.08 -3.79 -31.00
N ALA A 61 -6.57 -5.00 -30.69
CA ALA A 61 -6.59 -6.13 -31.62
C ALA A 61 -7.66 -6.02 -32.74
N VAL A 62 -8.45 -4.94 -32.80
CA VAL A 62 -9.51 -4.74 -33.80
C VAL A 62 -8.98 -4.73 -35.24
N SER A 63 -7.72 -4.32 -35.46
CA SER A 63 -7.13 -4.23 -36.81
C SER A 63 -5.82 -5.03 -37.01
N GLY A 64 -5.46 -5.89 -36.04
CA GLY A 64 -4.24 -6.70 -36.03
C GLY A 64 -3.08 -6.06 -35.24
N MET A 65 -2.45 -6.83 -34.34
CA MET A 65 -1.41 -6.36 -33.42
C MET A 65 -0.07 -6.09 -34.13
N THR A 66 0.30 -4.82 -34.20
CA THR A 66 1.62 -4.33 -34.63
C THR A 66 2.63 -4.33 -33.47
N LEU A 67 3.92 -4.25 -33.78
CA LEU A 67 4.98 -4.23 -32.75
C LEU A 67 4.91 -2.98 -31.85
N LEU A 68 4.45 -1.83 -32.38
CA LEU A 68 4.26 -0.61 -31.59
C LEU A 68 3.14 -0.78 -30.56
N GLU A 69 2.05 -1.46 -30.91
CA GLU A 69 0.93 -1.69 -29.98
C GLU A 69 1.32 -2.62 -28.84
N TRP A 70 2.20 -3.59 -29.08
CA TRP A 70 2.79 -4.39 -28.01
C TRP A 70 3.61 -3.57 -27.02
N VAL A 71 4.42 -2.63 -27.52
CA VAL A 71 5.20 -1.72 -26.67
C VAL A 71 4.26 -0.83 -25.85
N LEU A 72 3.22 -0.29 -26.48
CA LEU A 72 2.20 0.52 -25.81
C LEU A 72 1.47 -0.28 -24.73
N LEU A 73 1.04 -1.51 -25.04
CA LEU A 73 0.37 -2.40 -24.10
C LEU A 73 1.26 -2.71 -22.88
N PHE A 74 2.55 -2.93 -23.10
CA PHE A 74 3.51 -3.18 -22.02
C PHE A 74 3.66 -1.98 -21.09
N VAL A 75 3.84 -0.78 -21.65
CA VAL A 75 3.93 0.46 -20.86
C VAL A 75 2.62 0.71 -20.10
N PHE A 76 1.48 0.48 -20.75
CA PHE A 76 0.16 0.57 -20.11
C PHE A 76 0.03 -0.39 -18.93
N ALA A 77 0.39 -1.66 -19.10
CA ALA A 77 0.30 -2.68 -18.06
C ALA A 77 1.13 -2.32 -16.82
N ILE A 78 2.34 -1.78 -17.01
CA ILE A 78 3.17 -1.27 -15.90
C ILE A 78 2.48 -0.11 -15.18
N ASN A 79 1.91 0.83 -15.93
CA ASN A 79 1.26 2.01 -15.36
C ASN A 79 0.03 1.63 -14.53
N ILE A 80 -0.81 0.76 -15.10
CA ILE A 80 -2.02 0.28 -14.44
C ILE A 80 -1.71 -0.61 -13.24
N SER A 81 -0.65 -1.42 -13.28
CA SER A 81 -0.25 -2.26 -12.16
C SER A 81 -0.07 -1.47 -10.85
N TRP A 82 0.64 -0.34 -10.90
CA TRP A 82 0.83 0.54 -9.74
C TRP A 82 -0.50 1.15 -9.26
N ILE A 83 -1.36 1.60 -10.18
CA ILE A 83 -2.64 2.21 -9.86
C ILE A 83 -3.57 1.18 -9.20
N CYS A 84 -3.70 -0.01 -9.77
CA CYS A 84 -4.50 -1.11 -9.20
C CYS A 84 -3.98 -1.51 -7.81
N PHE A 85 -2.66 -1.58 -7.64
CA PHE A 85 -2.05 -1.85 -6.33
C PHE A 85 -2.41 -0.80 -5.29
N ALA A 86 -2.28 0.49 -5.61
CA ALA A 86 -2.63 1.58 -4.70
C ALA A 86 -4.14 1.56 -4.38
N PHE A 87 -4.99 1.34 -5.38
CA PHE A 87 -6.44 1.24 -5.23
C PHE A 87 -6.83 0.11 -4.26
N VAL A 88 -6.35 -1.12 -4.49
CA VAL A 88 -6.65 -2.28 -3.63
C VAL A 88 -6.18 -2.05 -2.19
N ASN A 89 -4.99 -1.46 -2.00
CA ASN A 89 -4.51 -1.11 -0.66
C ASN A 89 -5.43 -0.10 0.03
N ALA A 90 -5.85 0.95 -0.67
CA ALA A 90 -6.75 1.96 -0.13
C ALA A 90 -8.12 1.37 0.21
N THR A 91 -8.70 0.54 -0.66
CA THR A 91 -9.99 -0.11 -0.43
C THR A 91 -9.96 -1.02 0.79
N ILE A 92 -8.91 -1.84 0.93
CA ILE A 92 -8.77 -2.74 2.09
C ILE A 92 -8.49 -1.95 3.37
N GLY A 93 -7.67 -0.90 3.30
CA GLY A 93 -7.41 -0.01 4.42
C GLY A 93 -8.69 0.68 4.90
N PHE A 94 -9.50 1.17 3.95
CA PHE A 94 -10.81 1.75 4.24
C PHE A 94 -11.78 0.73 4.84
N ALA A 95 -11.88 -0.47 4.25
CA ALA A 95 -12.71 -1.55 4.78
C ALA A 95 -12.31 -1.91 6.22
N CYS A 96 -11.02 -2.00 6.51
CA CYS A 96 -10.51 -2.29 7.85
C CYS A 96 -10.74 -1.15 8.84
N ALA A 97 -10.76 0.10 8.37
CA ALA A 97 -11.01 1.27 9.22
C ALA A 97 -12.51 1.46 9.54
N VAL A 98 -13.40 1.03 8.64
CA VAL A 98 -14.85 1.12 8.85
C VAL A 98 -15.42 -0.05 9.65
N THR A 99 -14.82 -1.24 9.56
CA THR A 99 -15.17 -2.35 10.46
C THR A 99 -14.59 -2.07 11.85
N PRO A 100 -15.42 -2.01 12.91
CA PRO A 100 -14.97 -1.80 14.28
C PRO A 100 -14.13 -2.97 14.83
#